data_AF-A0A093IQR8-F1
#
_entry.id   AF-A0A093IQR8-F1
#
_cell.length_a   1.000
_cell.length_b   1.000
_cell.length_c   1.000
_cell.angle_alpha   90.00
_cell.angle_beta   90.00
_cell.angle_gamma   90.00
#
_symmetry.space_group_name_H-M   'P 1'
#
loop_
_entity.id
_entity.type
_entity.pdbx_description
1 polymer ?
#
loop_
_entity_poly.entity_id
_entity_poly.type
_entity_poly.pdbx_seq_one_letter_code
_entity_poly.pdbx_strand_id
1 'polypeptide(L)'
;GGLLQRSRVLQNFETAVRENVTINGQPWEETSEDSKLHCGSSIKILEDQFDELIVETSTKRKQWPKKILRHAIQTMKAEQEMLKLYQPVVTPEEIKSQPSQDAHIADLKQVTEAVSRQLSGTMKSLPALVERAEGFSQALTWQPILELCKLRQEVFAGCKAKEKDNVPSLVPPGEVTPTDAGTSKIPCVLLKRKKAAGSPERRRYPLRQRRISLSA
;
A
#
# COMPACT_ATOMS: atom_id res chain seq x y z
N GLY A 1 -114.82 8.63 -8.31
CA GLY A 1 -114.16 9.95 -8.23
C GLY A 1 -112.84 9.93 -7.49
N GLY A 2 -112.83 9.69 -6.17
CA GLY A 2 -111.66 9.98 -5.31
C GLY A 2 -110.44 9.05 -5.40
N LEU A 3 -110.59 7.77 -5.78
CA LEU A 3 -109.47 6.83 -5.89
C LEU A 3 -108.49 7.18 -7.02
N LEU A 4 -109.03 7.62 -8.18
CA LEU A 4 -108.23 8.10 -9.31
C LEU A 4 -107.47 9.39 -8.97
N GLN A 5 -108.08 10.27 -8.18
CA GLN A 5 -107.44 11.50 -7.72
C GLN A 5 -106.26 11.23 -6.79
N ARG A 6 -106.40 10.28 -5.85
CA ARG A 6 -105.30 9.88 -4.95
C ARG A 6 -104.13 9.24 -5.68
N SER A 7 -104.40 8.36 -6.64
CA SER A 7 -103.36 7.75 -7.48
C SER A 7 -102.58 8.79 -8.26
N ARG A 8 -103.27 9.79 -8.82
CA ARG A 8 -102.65 10.86 -9.59
C ARG A 8 -101.80 11.80 -8.73
N VAL A 9 -102.23 12.09 -7.50
CA VAL A 9 -101.46 12.91 -6.57
C VAL A 9 -100.18 12.20 -6.14
N LEU A 10 -100.23 10.89 -5.89
CA LEU A 10 -99.04 10.11 -5.53
C LEU A 10 -98.03 10.01 -6.69
N GLN A 11 -98.50 9.78 -7.92
CA GLN A 11 -97.63 9.78 -9.11
C GLN A 11 -96.96 11.13 -9.31
N ASN A 12 -97.71 12.23 -9.22
CA ASN A 12 -97.15 13.58 -9.37
C ASN A 12 -96.10 13.89 -8.29
N PHE A 13 -96.33 13.44 -7.05
CA PHE A 13 -95.36 13.61 -5.96
C PHE A 13 -94.09 12.80 -6.21
N GLU A 14 -94.21 11.52 -6.62
CA GLU A 14 -93.06 10.68 -6.93
C GLU A 14 -92.24 11.24 -8.08
N THR A 15 -92.88 11.70 -9.17
CA THR A 15 -92.19 12.34 -10.29
C THR A 15 -91.46 13.60 -9.85
N ALA A 16 -92.10 14.46 -9.06
CA ALA A 16 -91.45 15.67 -8.54
C ALA A 16 -90.23 15.33 -7.67
N VAL A 17 -90.29 14.26 -6.86
CA VAL A 17 -89.14 13.80 -6.08
C VAL A 17 -88.00 13.31 -7.00
N ARG A 18 -88.29 12.50 -8.02
CA ARG A 18 -87.28 12.00 -8.97
C ARG A 18 -86.59 13.13 -9.74
N GLU A 19 -87.36 14.13 -10.19
CA GLU A 19 -86.81 15.28 -10.93
C GLU A 19 -85.94 16.21 -10.08
N ASN A 20 -86.17 16.27 -8.77
CA ASN A 20 -85.47 17.21 -7.87
C ASN A 20 -84.32 16.56 -7.07
N VAL A 21 -84.18 15.23 -7.11
CA VAL A 21 -83.12 14.52 -6.40
C VAL A 21 -82.10 13.98 -7.40
N THR A 22 -80.83 14.32 -7.17
CA THR A 22 -79.70 13.74 -7.91
C THR A 22 -78.99 12.70 -7.07
N ILE A 23 -78.61 11.58 -7.68
CA ILE A 23 -77.79 10.53 -7.05
C ILE A 23 -76.39 10.62 -7.69
N ASN A 24 -75.35 10.81 -6.87
CA ASN A 24 -73.97 11.03 -7.33
C ASN A 24 -73.83 12.17 -8.37
N GLY A 25 -74.69 13.18 -8.29
CA GLY A 25 -74.69 14.32 -9.22
C GLY A 25 -75.26 14.02 -10.60
N GLN A 26 -75.89 12.86 -10.81
CA GLN A 26 -76.65 12.53 -12.02
C GLN A 26 -78.16 12.57 -11.72
N PRO A 27 -79.02 12.92 -12.70
CA PRO A 27 -80.47 12.78 -12.61
C PRO A 27 -80.86 11.35 -12.22
N TRP A 28 -81.98 11.22 -11.52
CA TRP A 28 -82.45 9.93 -10.98
C TRP A 28 -82.67 8.86 -12.07
N GLU A 29 -83.04 9.27 -13.29
CA GLU A 29 -83.25 8.40 -14.46
C GLU A 29 -81.94 7.88 -15.07
N GLU A 30 -80.86 8.64 -14.93
CA GLU A 30 -79.55 8.33 -15.52
C GLU A 30 -78.65 7.58 -14.54
N THR A 31 -78.99 7.58 -13.25
CA THR A 31 -78.43 6.60 -12.35
C THR A 31 -78.91 5.22 -12.74
N SER A 32 -78.00 4.48 -13.36
CA SER A 32 -78.17 3.09 -13.72
C SER A 32 -78.79 2.33 -12.54
N GLU A 33 -79.91 1.65 -12.79
CA GLU A 33 -80.43 0.61 -11.90
C GLU A 33 -79.49 -0.61 -11.95
N ASP A 34 -78.22 -0.42 -11.61
CA ASP A 34 -77.15 -1.39 -11.82
C ASP A 34 -77.25 -2.63 -10.93
N SER A 35 -78.22 -2.70 -10.01
CA SER A 35 -77.99 -3.50 -8.81
C SER A 35 -78.65 -4.86 -8.71
N LYS A 36 -79.51 -5.35 -9.64
CA LYS A 36 -80.19 -6.64 -9.34
C LYS A 36 -80.54 -7.62 -10.45
N LEU A 37 -80.84 -7.22 -11.68
CA LEU A 37 -81.34 -8.17 -12.68
C LEU A 37 -80.27 -8.78 -13.59
N HIS A 38 -79.14 -8.09 -13.81
CA HIS A 38 -78.02 -8.59 -14.64
C HIS A 38 -76.83 -9.13 -13.85
N CYS A 39 -76.81 -8.93 -12.53
CA CYS A 39 -75.68 -9.20 -11.65
C CYS A 39 -75.30 -10.70 -11.57
N GLY A 40 -76.28 -11.60 -11.51
CA GLY A 40 -76.02 -13.03 -11.36
C GLY A 40 -75.38 -13.70 -12.59
N SER A 41 -75.68 -13.22 -13.81
CA SER A 41 -75.08 -13.75 -15.04
C SER A 41 -73.74 -13.08 -15.35
N SER A 42 -73.60 -11.78 -15.07
CA SER A 42 -72.34 -11.07 -15.31
C SER A 42 -71.25 -11.49 -14.33
N ILE A 43 -71.61 -11.76 -13.06
CA ILE A 43 -70.66 -12.27 -12.05
C ILE A 43 -70.13 -13.64 -12.45
N LYS A 44 -70.99 -14.58 -12.87
CA LYS A 44 -70.55 -15.92 -13.29
C LYS A 44 -69.57 -15.87 -14.45
N ILE A 45 -69.85 -15.06 -15.48
CA ILE A 45 -68.93 -14.90 -16.62
C ILE A 45 -67.58 -14.35 -16.15
N LEU A 46 -67.59 -13.40 -15.21
CA LEU A 46 -66.36 -12.83 -14.65
C LEU A 46 -65.59 -13.84 -13.80
N GLU A 47 -66.28 -14.63 -12.98
CA GLU A 47 -65.70 -15.71 -12.17
C GLU A 47 -65.04 -16.77 -13.06
N ASP A 48 -65.72 -17.21 -14.13
CA ASP A 48 -65.19 -18.18 -15.09
C ASP A 48 -63.91 -17.66 -15.77
N GLN A 49 -63.91 -16.38 -16.18
CA GLN A 49 -62.71 -15.73 -16.75
C GLN A 49 -61.57 -15.63 -15.74
N PHE A 50 -61.90 -15.33 -14.48
CA PHE A 50 -60.90 -15.25 -13.42
C PHE A 50 -60.28 -16.62 -13.15
N ASP A 51 -61.10 -17.67 -13.06
CA ASP A 51 -60.63 -19.04 -12.86
C ASP A 51 -59.74 -19.52 -14.01
N GLU A 52 -60.10 -19.19 -15.26
CA GLU A 52 -59.25 -19.45 -16.42
C GLU A 52 -57.87 -18.80 -16.27
N LEU A 53 -57.83 -17.52 -15.90
CA LEU A 53 -56.57 -16.79 -15.68
C LEU A 53 -55.77 -17.34 -14.51
N ILE A 54 -56.42 -17.77 -13.43
CA ILE A 54 -55.76 -18.40 -12.28
C ILE A 54 -55.11 -19.72 -12.70
N VAL A 55 -55.81 -20.56 -13.47
CA VAL A 55 -55.28 -21.81 -13.98
C VAL A 55 -54.14 -21.57 -14.97
N GLU A 56 -54.31 -20.66 -15.93
CA GLU A 56 -53.27 -20.30 -16.90
C GLU A 56 -52.01 -19.77 -16.19
N THR A 57 -52.19 -18.87 -15.23
CA THR A 57 -51.06 -18.30 -14.46
C THR A 57 -50.36 -19.37 -13.63
N SER A 58 -51.13 -20.23 -12.96
CA SER A 58 -50.59 -21.30 -12.12
C SER A 58 -49.84 -22.35 -12.96
N THR A 59 -50.38 -22.72 -14.11
CA THR A 59 -49.70 -23.62 -15.06
C THR A 59 -48.45 -22.96 -15.62
N LYS A 60 -48.49 -21.66 -15.94
CA LYS A 60 -47.32 -20.91 -16.41
C LYS A 60 -46.20 -20.91 -15.37
N ARG A 61 -46.51 -20.52 -14.12
CA ARG A 61 -45.57 -20.51 -12.99
C ARG A 61 -44.97 -21.89 -12.72
N LYS A 62 -45.71 -22.97 -12.93
CA LYS A 62 -45.23 -24.35 -12.73
C LYS A 62 -44.35 -24.86 -13.88
N GLN A 63 -44.72 -24.59 -15.14
CA GLN A 63 -44.11 -25.24 -16.30
C GLN A 63 -42.98 -24.42 -16.93
N TRP A 64 -43.14 -23.10 -17.05
CA TRP A 64 -42.20 -22.28 -17.81
C TRP A 64 -40.81 -22.18 -17.20
N PRO A 65 -40.62 -22.08 -15.87
CA PRO A 65 -39.29 -22.13 -15.27
C PRO A 65 -38.52 -23.40 -15.67
N LYS A 66 -39.20 -24.54 -15.77
CA LYS A 66 -38.58 -25.82 -16.19
C LYS A 66 -38.20 -25.81 -17.67
N LYS A 67 -39.02 -25.21 -18.53
CA LYS A 67 -38.73 -25.06 -19.97
C LYS A 67 -37.56 -24.10 -20.20
N ILE A 68 -37.59 -22.94 -19.55
CA ILE A 68 -36.53 -21.92 -19.61
C ILE A 68 -35.20 -22.52 -19.12
N LEU A 69 -35.22 -23.21 -17.99
CA LEU A 69 -34.03 -23.85 -17.43
C LEU A 69 -33.40 -24.84 -18.42
N ARG A 70 -34.20 -25.66 -19.09
CA ARG A 70 -33.71 -26.59 -20.11
C ARG A 70 -32.97 -25.86 -21.23
N HIS A 71 -33.56 -24.80 -21.77
CA HIS A 71 -32.95 -24.02 -22.85
C HIS A 71 -31.69 -23.28 -22.38
N ALA A 72 -31.73 -22.66 -21.19
CA ALA A 72 -30.57 -21.99 -20.62
C ALA A 72 -29.37 -22.95 -20.46
N ILE A 73 -29.61 -24.16 -19.94
CA ILE A 73 -28.56 -25.19 -19.81
C ILE A 73 -28.01 -25.59 -21.18
N GLN A 74 -28.86 -25.75 -22.20
CA GLN A 74 -28.43 -26.08 -23.55
C GLN A 74 -27.55 -24.97 -24.15
N THR A 75 -27.96 -23.71 -24.03
CA THR A 75 -27.20 -22.56 -24.52
C THR A 75 -25.86 -22.43 -23.80
N MET A 76 -25.85 -22.50 -22.47
CA MET A 76 -24.61 -22.42 -21.69
C MET A 76 -23.61 -23.52 -22.05
N LYS A 77 -24.09 -24.74 -22.29
CA LYS A 77 -23.24 -25.84 -22.75
C LYS A 77 -22.70 -25.58 -24.16
N ALA A 78 -23.53 -25.09 -25.08
CA ALA A 78 -23.09 -24.75 -26.43
C ALA A 78 -22.00 -23.66 -26.43
N GLU A 79 -22.19 -22.60 -25.64
CA GLU A 79 -21.20 -21.55 -25.44
C GLU A 79 -19.89 -22.11 -24.86
N GLN A 80 -19.98 -23.01 -23.87
CA GLN A 80 -18.80 -23.67 -23.31
C GLN A 80 -18.07 -24.54 -24.34
N GLU A 81 -18.78 -25.30 -25.18
CA GLU A 81 -18.16 -26.07 -26.26
C GLU A 81 -17.50 -25.15 -27.30
N MET A 82 -18.14 -24.03 -27.66
CA MET A 82 -17.52 -23.02 -28.53
C MET A 82 -16.24 -22.45 -27.93
N LEU A 83 -16.21 -22.19 -26.62
CA LEU A 83 -15.01 -21.73 -25.93
C LEU A 83 -13.88 -22.77 -25.94
N LYS A 84 -14.17 -24.08 -25.96
CA LYS A 84 -13.12 -25.11 -26.10
C LYS A 84 -12.44 -25.07 -27.46
N LEU A 85 -13.17 -24.66 -28.50
CA LEU A 85 -12.63 -24.49 -29.85
C LEU A 85 -11.78 -23.21 -29.96
N TYR A 86 -11.84 -22.33 -28.96
CA TYR A 86 -11.02 -21.12 -28.93
C TYR A 86 -9.56 -21.46 -28.65
N GLN A 87 -8.73 -21.40 -29.69
CA GLN A 87 -7.29 -21.39 -29.55
C GLN A 87 -6.83 -19.93 -29.35
N PRO A 88 -6.13 -19.58 -28.26
CA PRO A 88 -5.63 -18.23 -28.08
C PRO A 88 -4.64 -17.90 -29.22
N VAL A 89 -5.05 -16.97 -30.09
CA VAL A 89 -4.31 -16.56 -31.30
C VAL A 89 -2.99 -15.85 -30.96
N VAL A 90 -2.81 -15.44 -29.71
CA VAL A 90 -1.58 -14.77 -29.25
C VAL A 90 -0.84 -15.69 -28.30
N THR A 91 0.15 -16.42 -28.82
CA THR A 91 1.20 -17.00 -28.00
C THR A 91 1.96 -15.86 -27.32
N PRO A 92 2.08 -15.84 -25.98
CA PRO A 92 2.86 -14.82 -25.30
C PRO A 92 4.30 -14.88 -25.82
N GLU A 93 4.76 -13.79 -26.42
CA GLU A 93 6.10 -13.68 -26.96
C GLU A 93 7.10 -13.67 -25.80
N GLU A 94 7.96 -14.70 -25.72
CA GLU A 94 9.01 -14.76 -24.70
C GLU A 94 10.01 -13.63 -24.93
N ILE A 95 10.00 -12.65 -24.01
CA ILE A 95 10.96 -11.55 -24.00
C ILE A 95 12.34 -12.13 -23.64
N LYS A 96 13.16 -12.41 -24.66
CA LYS A 96 14.56 -12.81 -24.47
C LYS A 96 15.35 -11.61 -23.95
N SER A 97 16.01 -11.79 -22.81
CA SER A 97 16.93 -10.79 -22.25
C SER A 97 18.13 -10.57 -23.18
N GLN A 98 18.47 -9.30 -23.41
CA GLN A 98 19.49 -8.87 -24.37
C GLN A 98 20.90 -9.36 -23.95
N PRO A 99 21.67 -10.03 -24.85
CA PRO A 99 22.94 -10.69 -24.49
C PRO A 99 24.13 -9.74 -24.27
N SER A 100 23.96 -8.43 -24.46
CA SER A 100 25.05 -7.45 -24.37
C SER A 100 25.42 -7.04 -22.94
N GLN A 101 24.59 -7.37 -21.94
CA GLN A 101 24.84 -6.95 -20.55
C GLN A 101 26.03 -7.67 -19.92
N ASP A 102 26.30 -8.92 -20.29
CA ASP A 102 27.33 -9.73 -19.63
C ASP A 102 28.75 -9.20 -19.87
N ALA A 103 29.04 -8.69 -21.07
CA ALA A 103 30.33 -8.09 -21.39
C ALA A 103 30.59 -6.81 -20.59
N HIS A 104 29.58 -5.95 -20.45
CA HIS A 104 29.66 -4.73 -19.63
C HIS A 104 29.81 -5.04 -18.14
N ILE A 105 29.13 -6.09 -17.65
CA ILE A 105 29.25 -6.53 -16.26
C ILE A 105 30.67 -7.08 -15.99
N ALA A 106 31.26 -7.82 -16.93
CA ALA A 106 32.61 -8.35 -16.80
C ALA A 106 33.67 -7.23 -16.75
N ASP A 107 33.56 -6.24 -17.64
CA ASP A 107 34.45 -5.07 -17.66
C ASP A 107 34.37 -4.29 -16.34
N LEU A 108 33.15 -4.00 -15.88
CA LEU A 108 32.94 -3.28 -14.62
C LEU A 108 33.51 -4.04 -13.41
N LYS A 109 33.41 -5.38 -13.39
CA LYS A 109 34.03 -6.21 -12.36
C LYS A 109 35.55 -6.08 -12.36
N GLN A 110 36.18 -6.16 -13.54
CA GLN A 110 37.63 -6.04 -13.68
C GLN A 110 38.14 -4.67 -13.23
N VAL A 111 37.46 -3.60 -13.65
CA VAL A 111 37.79 -2.22 -13.24
C VAL A 111 37.67 -2.07 -11.72
N THR A 112 36.58 -2.57 -11.13
CA THR A 112 36.36 -2.49 -9.69
C THR A 112 37.43 -3.26 -8.91
N GLU A 113 37.82 -4.44 -9.38
CA GLU A 113 38.87 -5.25 -8.75
C GLU A 113 40.23 -4.54 -8.80
N ALA A 114 40.61 -3.99 -9.95
CA ALA A 114 41.86 -3.25 -10.13
C ALA A 114 41.94 -2.04 -9.18
N VAL A 115 40.86 -1.25 -9.10
CA VAL A 115 40.77 -0.12 -8.17
C VAL A 115 40.87 -0.58 -6.71
N SER A 116 40.22 -1.70 -6.36
CA SER A 116 40.29 -2.23 -4.98
C SER A 116 41.71 -2.65 -4.59
N ARG A 117 42.46 -3.26 -5.52
CA ARG A 117 43.86 -3.66 -5.29
C ARG A 117 44.76 -2.44 -5.12
N GLN A 118 44.55 -1.42 -5.95
CA GLN A 118 45.28 -0.15 -5.83
C GLN A 118 45.00 0.51 -4.48
N LEU A 119 43.74 0.61 -4.08
CA LEU A 119 43.34 1.16 -2.77
C LEU A 119 43.96 0.35 -1.62
N SER A 120 43.93 -0.98 -1.68
CA SER A 120 44.56 -1.84 -0.67
C SER A 120 46.07 -1.61 -0.58
N GLY A 121 46.73 -1.47 -1.74
CA GLY A 121 48.15 -1.17 -1.83
C GLY A 121 48.49 0.19 -1.22
N THR A 122 47.73 1.24 -1.54
CA THR A 122 47.94 2.58 -0.97
C THR A 122 47.67 2.61 0.53
N MET A 123 46.62 1.93 1.00
CA MET A 123 46.34 1.83 2.44
C MET A 123 47.44 1.10 3.21
N LYS A 124 48.13 0.13 2.59
CA LYS A 124 49.27 -0.55 3.21
C LYS A 124 50.54 0.30 3.24
N SER A 125 50.79 1.13 2.22
CA SER A 125 52.01 1.93 2.13
C SER A 125 51.91 3.30 2.82
N LEU A 126 50.69 3.83 3.00
CA LEU A 126 50.45 5.13 3.60
C LEU A 126 51.02 5.27 5.03
N PRO A 127 50.87 4.29 5.94
CA PRO A 127 51.44 4.40 7.30
C PRO A 127 52.96 4.59 7.28
N ALA A 128 53.68 3.84 6.45
CA ALA A 128 55.14 3.94 6.35
C ALA A 128 55.59 5.33 5.81
N LEU A 129 54.79 5.94 4.93
CA LEU A 129 55.05 7.30 4.45
C LEU A 129 54.84 8.33 5.57
N VAL A 130 53.78 8.15 6.36
CA VAL A 130 53.48 9.00 7.53
C VAL A 130 54.61 8.90 8.56
N GLU A 131 55.06 7.70 8.92
CA GLU A 131 56.19 7.49 9.84
C GLU A 131 57.46 8.19 9.35
N ARG A 132 57.76 8.13 8.05
CA ARG A 132 58.91 8.81 7.47
C ARG A 132 58.78 10.34 7.57
N ALA A 133 57.59 10.88 7.28
CA ALA A 133 57.33 12.31 7.38
C ALA A 133 57.43 12.80 8.84
N GLU A 134 56.92 12.03 9.80
CA GLU A 134 57.07 12.30 11.22
C GLU A 134 58.54 12.28 11.66
N GLY A 135 59.32 11.28 11.22
CA GLY A 135 60.75 11.22 11.49
C GLY A 135 61.51 12.46 10.99
N PHE A 136 61.23 12.93 9.77
CA PHE A 136 61.79 14.17 9.26
C PHE A 136 61.36 15.40 10.07
N SER A 137 60.09 15.47 10.48
CA SER A 137 59.58 16.57 11.29
C SER A 137 60.31 16.67 12.65
N GLN A 138 60.59 15.53 13.29
CA GLN A 138 61.34 15.48 14.54
C GLN A 138 62.78 15.98 14.35
N ALA A 139 63.48 15.52 13.30
CA ALA A 139 64.85 15.96 13.00
C ALA A 139 64.93 17.49 12.79
N LEU A 140 63.98 18.06 12.06
CA LEU A 140 63.90 19.52 11.87
C LEU A 140 63.61 20.26 13.19
N THR A 141 62.86 19.65 14.10
CA THR A 141 62.59 20.21 15.43
C THR A 141 63.85 20.26 16.30
N TRP A 142 64.75 19.28 16.15
CA TRP A 142 66.02 19.23 16.90
C TRP A 142 67.10 20.20 16.36
N GLN A 143 66.98 20.66 15.11
CA GLN A 143 68.00 21.50 14.47
C GLN A 143 68.28 22.82 15.22
N PRO A 144 67.29 23.63 15.66
CA PRO A 144 67.56 24.83 16.44
C PRO A 144 68.18 24.53 17.82
N ILE A 145 67.82 23.39 18.42
CA ILE A 145 68.36 22.97 19.73
C ILE A 145 69.84 22.63 19.59
N LEU A 146 70.21 21.91 18.53
CA LEU A 146 71.61 21.59 18.22
C LEU A 146 72.45 22.84 17.96
N GLU A 147 71.94 23.80 17.19
CA GLU A 147 72.63 25.08 16.95
C GLU A 147 72.78 25.90 18.23
N LEU A 148 71.76 25.95 19.10
CA LEU A 148 71.85 26.60 20.40
C LEU A 148 72.91 25.93 21.29
N CYS A 149 72.99 24.60 21.28
CA CYS A 149 74.02 23.85 22.00
C CYS A 149 75.43 24.17 21.49
N LYS A 150 75.62 24.24 20.16
CA LYS A 150 76.90 24.66 19.56
C LYS A 150 77.29 26.07 19.98
N LEU A 151 76.37 27.03 19.91
CA LEU A 151 76.61 28.42 20.31
C LEU A 151 77.00 28.51 21.79
N ARG A 152 76.27 27.81 22.68
CA ARG A 152 76.65 27.73 24.10
C ARG A 152 78.06 27.17 24.25
N GLN A 153 78.37 26.08 23.57
CA GLN A 153 79.69 25.47 23.63
C GLN A 153 80.79 26.43 23.14
N GLU A 154 80.57 27.19 22.06
CA GLU A 154 81.53 28.18 21.57
C GLU A 154 81.74 29.35 22.54
N VAL A 155 80.65 29.90 23.11
CA VAL A 155 80.72 30.97 24.11
C VAL A 155 81.51 30.53 25.35
N PHE A 156 81.31 29.30 25.80
CA PHE A 156 81.99 28.77 26.99
C PHE A 156 83.37 28.14 26.69
N ALA A 157 83.67 27.75 25.45
CA ALA A 157 84.97 27.21 25.04
C ALA A 157 86.08 28.28 24.95
N GLY A 158 85.71 29.55 24.84
CA GLY A 158 86.65 30.68 24.94
C GLY A 158 87.22 30.89 26.36
N CYS A 159 86.63 30.30 27.39
CA CYS A 159 87.13 30.33 28.76
C CYS A 159 88.13 29.19 29.01
N LYS A 160 89.32 29.27 28.42
CA LYS A 160 90.48 28.54 28.94
C LYS A 160 91.02 29.29 30.17
N ALA A 161 90.25 29.29 31.24
CA ALA A 161 90.78 29.59 32.56
C ALA A 161 91.72 28.44 32.95
N LYS A 162 93.01 28.76 33.02
CA LYS A 162 94.01 27.93 33.69
C LYS A 162 93.64 27.91 35.16
N GLU A 163 93.24 26.76 35.71
CA GLU A 163 93.51 26.49 37.12
C GLU A 163 93.50 25.00 37.42
N LYS A 164 94.34 24.67 38.37
CA LYS A 164 94.86 23.36 38.72
C LYS A 164 93.97 22.67 39.77
N ASP A 165 94.21 21.37 39.88
CA ASP A 165 94.16 20.56 41.10
C ASP A 165 92.83 19.92 41.59
N ASN A 166 92.94 18.58 41.74
CA ASN A 166 92.32 17.67 42.72
C ASN A 166 90.88 17.11 42.51
N VAL A 167 90.80 15.91 41.92
CA VAL A 167 90.41 14.58 42.53
C VAL A 167 89.23 14.58 43.56
N PRO A 168 88.36 13.53 43.67
CA PRO A 168 87.86 12.51 42.72
C PRO A 168 86.34 12.17 42.84
N SER A 169 85.86 11.32 41.91
CA SER A 169 84.84 10.25 42.00
C SER A 169 83.55 10.41 42.82
N LEU A 170 82.41 10.02 42.21
CA LEU A 170 81.45 8.97 42.63
C LEU A 170 80.08 9.22 41.92
N VAL A 171 79.73 8.43 40.89
CA VAL A 171 78.69 7.36 40.87
C VAL A 171 77.23 7.87 40.68
N PRO A 172 76.46 7.35 39.68
CA PRO A 172 75.01 7.59 39.45
C PRO A 172 74.16 6.76 40.45
N PRO A 173 72.80 6.81 40.59
CA PRO A 173 71.78 6.87 39.53
C PRO A 173 70.43 7.55 39.91
N GLY A 174 69.49 7.55 38.96
CA GLY A 174 68.10 7.99 39.19
C GLY A 174 67.18 7.42 38.12
N GLU A 175 66.98 6.10 38.14
CA GLU A 175 65.97 5.37 37.38
C GLU A 175 64.61 5.49 38.08
N VAL A 176 63.57 5.94 37.37
CA VAL A 176 62.19 5.52 37.62
C VAL A 176 61.50 5.32 36.28
N THR A 177 61.07 4.09 36.06
CA THR A 177 60.46 3.51 34.86
C THR A 177 58.97 3.89 34.71
N PRO A 178 58.33 3.63 33.54
CA PRO A 178 57.04 4.14 33.10
C PRO A 178 55.85 3.22 33.46
N THR A 179 54.63 3.77 33.50
CA THR A 179 53.35 3.06 33.74
C THR A 179 52.23 4.02 33.34
N ASP A 180 51.11 3.70 32.68
CA ASP A 180 50.55 2.55 31.98
C ASP A 180 49.37 3.11 31.14
N ALA A 181 48.93 2.34 30.15
CA ALA A 181 47.82 2.58 29.28
C ALA A 181 46.48 2.78 30.03
N GLY A 182 45.75 3.82 29.65
CA GLY A 182 44.36 4.07 30.06
C GLY A 182 43.44 4.04 28.84
N THR A 183 42.73 2.94 28.69
CA THR A 183 41.75 2.65 27.63
C THR A 183 40.62 3.70 27.59
N SER A 184 40.54 4.44 26.48
CA SER A 184 39.39 5.28 26.12
C SER A 184 38.15 4.40 25.90
N LYS A 185 37.25 4.36 26.89
CA LYS A 185 35.93 3.73 26.76
C LYS A 185 35.02 4.64 25.94
N ILE A 186 34.90 4.37 24.64
CA ILE A 186 33.85 4.92 23.80
C ILE A 186 32.53 4.20 24.17
N PRO A 187 31.49 4.87 24.68
CA PRO A 187 30.18 4.25 24.73
C PRO A 187 29.59 4.30 23.32
N CYS A 188 29.62 3.17 22.62
CA CYS A 188 28.76 2.94 21.46
C CYS A 188 27.30 2.93 21.92
N VAL A 189 26.71 4.12 22.04
CA VAL A 189 25.26 4.27 22.16
C VAL A 189 24.68 3.83 20.82
N LEU A 190 24.10 2.63 20.79
CA LEU A 190 23.19 2.20 19.73
C LEU A 190 22.00 3.17 19.69
N LEU A 191 22.13 4.24 18.91
CA LEU A 191 21.02 5.10 18.57
C LEU A 191 20.02 4.27 17.74
N LYS A 192 19.06 3.65 18.42
CA LYS A 192 17.80 3.25 17.79
C LYS A 192 17.17 4.54 17.29
N ARG A 193 17.37 4.85 16.01
CA ARG A 193 16.69 5.95 15.32
C ARG A 193 15.19 5.68 15.40
N LYS A 194 14.51 6.33 16.34
CA LYS A 194 13.05 6.38 16.40
C LYS A 194 12.62 7.20 15.18
N LYS A 195 12.26 6.54 14.07
CA LYS A 195 11.75 7.21 12.85
C LYS A 195 10.47 7.96 13.26
N ALA A 196 10.45 9.28 13.04
CA ALA A 196 9.27 10.11 13.24
C ALA A 196 8.09 9.55 12.42
N ALA A 197 6.88 9.61 12.98
CA ALA A 197 5.66 9.05 12.39
C ALA A 197 5.28 9.63 11.00
N GLY A 198 6.00 10.65 10.52
CA GLY A 198 5.71 11.40 9.30
C GLY A 198 6.72 11.24 8.14
N SER A 199 7.57 10.21 8.10
CA SER A 199 8.49 10.04 6.95
C SER A 199 7.74 9.76 5.63
N PRO A 200 8.04 10.46 4.51
CA PRO A 200 7.32 10.32 3.23
C PRO A 200 7.28 8.90 2.64
N GLU A 201 8.24 8.05 3.01
CA GLU A 201 8.36 6.66 2.55
C GLU A 201 7.13 5.80 2.92
N ARG A 202 6.43 6.11 4.02
CA ARG A 202 5.27 5.33 4.47
C ARG A 202 4.01 5.55 3.63
N ARG A 203 3.95 6.62 2.82
CA ARG A 203 2.82 6.86 1.90
C ARG A 203 2.87 6.00 0.65
N ARG A 204 4.05 5.52 0.24
CA ARG A 204 4.20 4.75 -1.02
C ARG A 204 4.04 3.24 -0.83
N TYR A 205 4.18 2.73 0.39
CA TYR A 205 4.01 1.30 0.69
C TYR A 205 3.35 1.08 2.06
N PRO A 206 2.05 0.76 2.11
CA PRO A 206 1.38 0.36 3.35
C PRO A 206 1.94 -0.99 3.82
N LEU A 207 2.54 -1.01 5.01
CA LEU A 207 2.95 -2.27 5.65
C LEU A 207 1.71 -3.07 6.03
N ARG A 208 1.40 -4.11 5.25
CA ARG A 208 0.38 -5.11 5.64
C ARG A 208 0.92 -5.90 6.83
N GLN A 209 0.30 -5.74 7.99
CA GLN A 209 0.58 -6.61 9.14
C GLN A 209 0.14 -8.04 8.79
N ARG A 210 1.11 -8.95 8.67
CA ARG A 210 0.83 -10.38 8.51
C ARG A 210 0.70 -10.97 9.91
N ARG A 211 -0.53 -11.32 10.30
CA ARG A 211 -0.81 -11.98 11.57
C ARG A 211 -0.60 -13.49 11.35
N ILE A 212 0.50 -14.02 11.89
CA ILE A 212 0.75 -15.47 11.87
C ILE A 212 0.11 -16.04 13.13
N SER A 213 -0.96 -16.80 12.98
CA SER A 213 -1.52 -17.63 14.04
C SER A 213 -0.77 -18.96 14.04
N LEU A 214 0.04 -19.17 15.07
CA LEU A 214 0.58 -20.51 15.39
C LEU A 214 -0.47 -21.19 16.28
N SER A 215 -1.15 -22.21 15.73
CA SER A 215 -1.92 -23.14 16.54
C SER A 215 -0.94 -24.06 17.28
N ALA A 216 -1.11 -24.17 18.60
CA ALA A 216 -0.46 -25.16 19.43
C ALA A 216 -1.00 -26.57 19.16
#